data_AF-A0A4Q3RAD7-F1
#
_entry.id   AF-A0A4Q3RAD7-F1
#
_cell.length_a   1.000
_cell.length_b   1.000
_cell.length_c   1.000
_cell.angle_alpha   90.00
_cell.angle_beta   90.00
_cell.angle_gamma   90.00
#
_symmetry.space_group_name_H-M   'P 1'
#
loop_
_entity.id
_entity.type
_entity.pdbx_description
1 polymer ?
#
loop_
_entity_poly.entity_id
_entity_poly.type
_entity_poly.pdbx_seq_one_letter_code
_entity_poly.pdbx_strand_id
1 'polypeptide(L)'
;FMQDEFGWKRETSALSFGIIILILGMPTVLFFKYGVFDEYDYWAGTVSLVVFALVESVLFAWVFGINKGWREITLGSDIRLPGIYKFIIKYITPALLLAVFLGALVTPEGGDWSRALSGDWVLDNSSIIRQVTNFGLRQEIAAATDLTVKAALEKKLLYVTGSRLLLLAVFFAICYLVFVAHRRRKKLATVKP
;
A
#
# COMPACT_ATOMS: atom_id res chain seq x y z
N PHE A 1 -2.36 -16.32 10.61
CA PHE A 1 -2.32 -15.26 11.65
C PHE A 1 -3.30 -15.51 12.81
N MET A 2 -4.63 -15.47 12.63
CA MET A 2 -5.56 -15.70 13.77
C MET A 2 -5.41 -17.10 14.40
N GLN A 3 -5.17 -18.14 13.59
CA GLN A 3 -4.88 -19.48 14.09
C GLN A 3 -3.51 -19.54 14.78
N ASP A 4 -2.47 -19.06 14.10
CA ASP A 4 -1.07 -19.19 14.55
C ASP A 4 -0.73 -18.32 15.77
N GLU A 5 -1.29 -17.11 15.87
CA GLU A 5 -0.98 -16.16 16.95
C GLU A 5 -2.02 -16.18 18.07
N PHE A 6 -3.29 -16.44 17.76
CA PHE A 6 -4.37 -16.43 18.75
C PHE A 6 -4.83 -17.82 19.19
N GLY A 7 -4.46 -18.88 18.48
CA GLY A 7 -4.85 -20.26 18.79
C GLY A 7 -6.31 -20.58 18.45
N TRP A 8 -6.92 -19.82 17.54
CA TRP A 8 -8.32 -20.00 17.18
C TRP A 8 -8.54 -21.27 16.35
N LYS A 9 -9.73 -21.87 16.47
CA LYS A 9 -10.14 -22.99 15.63
C LYS A 9 -10.20 -22.55 14.16
N ARG A 10 -9.98 -23.49 13.23
CA ARG A 10 -9.90 -23.21 11.80
C ARG A 10 -11.19 -22.59 11.26
N GLU A 11 -12.32 -23.15 11.66
CA GLU A 11 -13.66 -22.74 11.24
C GLU A 11 -13.99 -21.32 11.68
N THR A 12 -13.75 -20.99 12.95
CA THR A 12 -14.04 -19.65 13.49
C THR A 12 -13.11 -18.59 12.89
N SER A 13 -11.87 -18.96 12.60
CA SER A 13 -10.91 -18.07 11.93
C SER A 13 -11.32 -17.77 10.48
N ALA A 14 -11.79 -18.78 9.74
CA ALA A 14 -12.26 -18.59 8.37
C ALA A 14 -13.53 -17.74 8.31
N LEU A 15 -14.50 -18.01 9.19
CA LEU A 15 -15.76 -17.27 9.22
C LEU A 15 -15.56 -15.80 9.61
N SER A 16 -14.77 -15.54 10.66
CA SER A 16 -14.47 -14.16 11.09
C SER A 16 -13.73 -13.38 10.01
N PHE A 17 -12.74 -13.99 9.35
CA PHE A 17 -12.03 -13.36 8.24
C PHE A 17 -12.96 -13.04 7.06
N GLY A 18 -13.85 -13.97 6.69
CA GLY A 18 -14.83 -13.75 5.62
C GLY A 18 -15.81 -12.61 5.91
N ILE A 19 -16.34 -12.54 7.14
CA ILE A 19 -17.23 -11.45 7.57
C ILE A 19 -16.51 -10.11 7.55
N ILE A 20 -15.25 -10.06 8.03
CA ILE A 20 -14.46 -8.83 8.04
C ILE A 20 -14.21 -8.35 6.60
N ILE A 21 -13.80 -9.23 5.69
CA ILE A 21 -13.59 -8.86 4.28
C ILE A 21 -14.89 -8.40 3.64
N LEU A 22 -16.01 -9.08 3.90
CA LEU A 22 -17.31 -8.69 3.37
C LEU A 22 -17.66 -7.26 3.81
N ILE A 23 -17.51 -6.94 5.10
CA ILE A 23 -17.80 -5.61 5.64
C ILE A 23 -16.84 -4.55 5.06
N LEU A 24 -15.55 -4.87 4.93
CA LEU A 24 -14.55 -3.93 4.41
C LEU A 24 -14.63 -3.73 2.89
N GLY A 25 -15.10 -4.74 2.15
CA GLY A 25 -15.28 -4.71 0.71
C GLY A 25 -16.65 -4.17 0.28
N MET A 26 -17.68 -4.24 1.12
CA MET A 26 -19.02 -3.73 0.80
C MET A 26 -19.03 -2.24 0.40
N PRO A 27 -18.28 -1.32 1.04
CA PRO A 27 -18.20 0.08 0.62
C PRO A 27 -17.74 0.29 -0.82
N THR A 28 -16.87 -0.59 -1.36
CA THR A 28 -16.35 -0.41 -2.71
C THR A 28 -17.43 -0.69 -3.77
N VAL A 29 -18.36 -1.59 -3.47
CA VAL A 29 -19.50 -1.92 -4.35
C VAL A 29 -20.61 -0.87 -4.20
N LEU A 30 -20.98 -0.51 -2.98
CA LEU A 30 -22.09 0.42 -2.73
C LEU A 30 -21.78 1.86 -3.16
N PHE A 31 -20.53 2.30 -2.99
CA PHE A 31 -20.09 3.67 -3.28
C PHE A 31 -19.20 3.75 -4.51
N PHE A 32 -19.29 2.77 -5.42
CA PHE A 32 -18.53 2.73 -6.66
C PHE A 32 -18.66 4.03 -7.46
N LYS A 33 -19.89 4.58 -7.57
CA LYS A 33 -20.18 5.86 -8.27
C LYS A 33 -19.39 7.06 -7.72
N TYR A 34 -18.96 7.01 -6.46
CA TYR A 34 -18.22 8.09 -5.82
C TYR A 34 -16.70 7.88 -5.84
N GLY A 35 -16.18 6.86 -6.54
CA GLY A 35 -14.75 6.60 -6.67
C GLY A 35 -14.12 5.89 -5.47
N VAL A 36 -14.92 5.28 -4.58
CA VAL A 36 -14.39 4.54 -3.41
C VAL A 36 -13.57 3.31 -3.84
N PHE A 37 -13.96 2.65 -4.92
CA PHE A 37 -13.21 1.54 -5.48
C PHE A 37 -11.84 1.99 -6.04
N ASP A 38 -11.83 3.10 -6.79
CA ASP A 38 -10.60 3.66 -7.37
C ASP A 38 -9.59 4.01 -6.26
N GLU A 39 -10.06 4.52 -5.11
CA GLU A 39 -9.22 4.78 -3.95
C GLU A 39 -8.61 3.50 -3.36
N TYR A 40 -9.40 2.42 -3.25
CA TYR A 40 -8.89 1.14 -2.76
C TYR A 40 -7.82 0.56 -3.69
N ASP A 41 -8.09 0.56 -5.00
CA ASP A 41 -7.16 0.07 -6.01
C ASP A 41 -5.86 0.89 -6.04
N TYR A 42 -5.98 2.22 -5.98
CA TYR A 42 -4.82 3.11 -5.96
C TYR A 42 -3.96 2.92 -4.71
N TRP A 43 -4.55 2.96 -3.51
CA TRP A 43 -3.78 2.89 -2.27
C TRP A 43 -3.25 1.49 -1.97
N ALA A 44 -4.09 0.45 -2.11
CA ALA A 44 -3.70 -0.91 -1.78
C ALA A 44 -2.99 -1.62 -2.95
N GLY A 45 -3.50 -1.48 -4.17
CA GLY A 45 -3.02 -2.17 -5.36
C GLY A 45 -1.85 -1.47 -6.06
N THR A 46 -1.78 -0.14 -6.04
CA THR A 46 -0.71 0.59 -6.75
C THR A 46 0.39 1.06 -5.80
N VAL A 47 0.05 1.93 -4.84
CA VAL A 47 1.05 2.57 -3.97
C VAL A 47 1.64 1.59 -2.97
N SER A 48 0.79 0.86 -2.23
CA SER A 48 1.26 -0.05 -1.18
C SER A 48 2.12 -1.19 -1.74
N LEU A 49 1.77 -1.77 -2.90
CA LEU A 49 2.58 -2.83 -3.51
C LEU A 49 4.02 -2.37 -3.77
N VAL A 50 4.22 -1.19 -4.35
CA VAL A 50 5.56 -0.65 -4.64
C VAL A 50 6.31 -0.34 -3.34
N VAL A 51 5.65 0.27 -2.36
CA VAL A 51 6.27 0.61 -1.07
C VAL A 51 6.67 -0.65 -0.30
N PHE A 52 5.79 -1.65 -0.19
CA PHE A 52 6.10 -2.92 0.47
C PHE A 52 7.19 -3.67 -0.27
N ALA A 53 7.14 -3.77 -1.60
CA ALA A 53 8.20 -4.42 -2.37
C ALA A 53 9.56 -3.71 -2.19
N LEU A 54 9.58 -2.38 -2.12
CA LEU A 54 10.79 -1.62 -1.85
C LEU A 54 11.34 -1.94 -0.45
N VAL A 55 10.49 -1.87 0.59
CA VAL A 55 10.89 -2.18 1.97
C VAL A 55 11.36 -3.63 2.09
N GLU A 56 10.62 -4.60 1.55
CA GLU A 56 10.99 -6.01 1.56
C GLU A 56 12.30 -6.26 0.83
N SER A 57 12.52 -5.62 -0.33
CA SER A 57 13.78 -5.76 -1.07
C SER A 57 14.98 -5.22 -0.26
N VAL A 58 14.82 -4.09 0.43
CA VAL A 58 15.86 -3.48 1.27
C VAL A 58 16.13 -4.34 2.51
N LEU A 59 15.07 -4.80 3.18
CA LEU A 59 15.17 -5.69 4.33
C LEU A 59 15.87 -7.00 3.94
N PHE A 60 15.53 -7.58 2.80
CA PHE A 60 16.13 -8.82 2.33
C PHE A 60 17.58 -8.64 1.87
N ALA A 61 17.85 -7.66 1.00
CA ALA A 61 19.16 -7.49 0.38
C ALA A 61 20.22 -6.93 1.34
N TRP A 62 19.84 -5.97 2.20
CA TRP A 62 20.78 -5.21 3.02
C TRP A 62 20.69 -5.56 4.51
N VAL A 63 19.50 -5.67 5.09
CA VAL A 63 19.35 -5.96 6.54
C VAL A 63 19.60 -7.43 6.86
N PHE A 64 18.97 -8.35 6.14
CA PHE A 64 19.22 -9.79 6.27
C PHE A 64 20.58 -10.19 5.65
N GLY A 65 20.96 -9.48 4.59
CA GLY A 65 22.24 -9.59 3.91
C GLY A 65 22.20 -10.58 2.75
N ILE A 66 22.62 -10.11 1.58
CA ILE A 66 22.54 -10.87 0.31
C ILE A 66 23.20 -12.25 0.35
N ASN A 67 24.25 -12.44 1.15
CA ASN A 67 24.94 -13.73 1.24
C ASN A 67 24.09 -14.79 1.96
N LYS A 68 23.39 -14.39 3.03
CA LYS A 68 22.46 -15.26 3.75
C LYS A 68 21.20 -15.47 2.91
N GLY A 69 20.63 -14.38 2.39
CA GLY A 69 19.44 -14.42 1.52
C GLY A 69 19.65 -15.32 0.30
N TRP A 70 20.80 -15.23 -0.37
CA TRP A 70 21.12 -16.08 -1.50
C TRP A 70 21.26 -17.55 -1.13
N ARG A 71 21.85 -17.85 0.04
CA ARG A 71 21.94 -19.22 0.53
C ARG A 71 20.55 -19.80 0.78
N GLU A 72 19.64 -19.03 1.39
CA GLU A 72 18.25 -19.46 1.61
C GLU A 72 17.50 -19.67 0.28
N ILE A 73 17.68 -18.79 -0.72
CA ILE A 73 17.06 -18.96 -2.05
C ILE A 73 17.57 -20.22 -2.76
N THR A 74 18.86 -20.55 -2.61
CA THR A 74 19.48 -21.70 -3.28
C THR A 74 19.34 -22.98 -2.45
N LEU A 75 18.83 -22.89 -1.21
CA LEU A 75 18.70 -24.05 -0.33
C LEU A 75 17.56 -24.93 -0.84
N GLY A 76 17.89 -26.16 -1.26
CA GLY A 76 16.90 -27.09 -1.81
C GLY A 76 16.44 -26.78 -3.24
N SER A 77 17.14 -25.88 -3.97
CA SER A 77 16.81 -25.59 -5.36
C SER A 77 17.48 -26.57 -6.33
N ASP A 78 16.71 -27.20 -7.20
CA ASP A 78 17.23 -28.06 -8.28
C ASP A 78 17.98 -27.27 -9.37
N ILE A 79 17.75 -25.96 -9.44
CA ILE A 79 18.35 -25.06 -10.44
C ILE A 79 19.28 -24.07 -9.72
N ARG A 80 20.50 -23.90 -10.24
CA ARG A 80 21.44 -22.89 -9.74
C ARG A 80 21.19 -21.55 -10.43
N LEU A 81 20.89 -20.53 -9.64
CA LEU A 81 20.77 -19.17 -10.16
C LEU A 81 22.14 -18.60 -10.58
N PRO A 82 22.24 -17.92 -11.73
CA PRO A 82 23.44 -17.20 -12.13
C PRO A 82 23.85 -16.13 -11.12
N GLY A 83 25.15 -15.97 -10.87
CA GLY A 83 25.69 -15.04 -9.87
C GLY A 83 25.33 -13.56 -10.10
N ILE A 84 24.97 -13.18 -11.34
CA ILE A 84 24.53 -11.82 -11.67
C ILE A 84 23.27 -11.41 -10.90
N TYR A 85 22.36 -12.34 -10.62
CA TYR A 85 21.12 -12.03 -9.90
C TYR A 85 21.36 -11.54 -8.47
N LYS A 86 22.48 -11.93 -7.83
CA LYS A 86 22.87 -11.34 -6.53
C LYS A 86 23.03 -9.82 -6.62
N PHE A 87 23.65 -9.35 -7.70
CA PHE A 87 23.85 -7.91 -7.94
C PHE A 87 22.53 -7.23 -8.29
N ILE A 88 21.70 -7.86 -9.13
CA ILE A 88 20.38 -7.34 -9.52
C ILE A 88 19.51 -7.14 -8.27
N ILE A 89 19.34 -8.17 -7.45
CA ILE A 89 18.53 -8.12 -6.24
C ILE A 89 19.07 -7.08 -5.25
N LYS A 90 20.40 -6.98 -5.12
CA LYS A 90 21.01 -6.08 -4.14
C LYS A 90 20.94 -4.60 -4.51
N TYR A 91 21.03 -4.27 -5.80
CA TYR A 91 21.19 -2.88 -6.24
C TYR A 91 20.17 -2.46 -7.29
N ILE A 92 19.96 -3.26 -8.32
CA ILE A 92 19.09 -2.86 -9.45
C ILE A 92 17.62 -2.85 -9.02
N THR A 93 17.15 -3.93 -8.40
CA THR A 93 15.74 -4.04 -7.95
C THR A 93 15.34 -2.91 -6.99
N PRO A 94 16.06 -2.66 -5.88
CA PRO A 94 15.70 -1.56 -4.98
C PRO A 94 15.86 -0.19 -5.64
N ALA A 95 16.86 0.02 -6.51
CA ALA A 95 17.02 1.29 -7.21
C ALA A 95 15.88 1.55 -8.21
N LEU A 96 15.44 0.53 -8.95
CA LEU A 96 14.33 0.63 -9.89
C LEU A 96 13.01 0.89 -9.16
N LEU A 97 12.74 0.15 -8.07
CA LEU A 97 11.55 0.38 -7.25
C LEU A 97 11.55 1.78 -6.62
N LEU A 98 12.71 2.25 -6.17
CA LEU A 98 12.85 3.61 -5.66
C LEU A 98 12.61 4.65 -6.76
N ALA A 99 13.14 4.44 -7.96
CA ALA A 99 12.91 5.35 -9.10
C ALA A 99 11.42 5.39 -9.50
N VAL A 100 10.74 4.24 -9.54
CA VAL A 100 9.29 4.17 -9.81
C VAL A 100 8.49 4.86 -8.71
N PHE A 101 8.86 4.65 -7.45
CA PHE A 101 8.19 5.30 -6.31
C PHE A 101 8.36 6.82 -6.35
N LEU A 102 9.59 7.31 -6.57
CA LEU A 102 9.85 8.74 -6.73
C LEU A 102 9.12 9.31 -7.94
N GLY A 103 9.14 8.59 -9.06
CA GLY A 103 8.41 8.95 -10.27
C GLY A 103 6.92 9.15 -10.01
N ALA A 104 6.27 8.19 -9.34
CA ALA A 104 4.86 8.27 -8.94
C ALA A 104 4.58 9.38 -7.90
N LEU A 105 5.56 9.71 -7.07
CA LEU A 105 5.44 10.74 -6.04
C LEU A 105 5.44 12.15 -6.64
N VAL A 106 6.24 12.39 -7.68
CA VAL A 106 6.42 13.70 -8.30
C VAL A 106 5.99 13.77 -9.78
N THR A 107 5.13 12.88 -10.25
CA THR A 107 4.69 12.82 -11.66
C THR A 107 4.36 14.20 -12.21
N PRO A 108 5.00 14.66 -13.30
CA PRO A 108 4.70 15.94 -13.92
C PRO A 108 3.37 15.89 -14.68
N GLU A 109 2.72 17.05 -14.81
CA GLU A 109 1.47 17.21 -15.56
C GLU A 109 1.59 16.63 -16.98
N GLY A 110 0.64 15.76 -17.35
CA GLY A 110 0.64 15.08 -18.65
C GLY A 110 1.76 14.05 -18.88
N GLY A 111 2.63 13.79 -17.90
CA GLY A 111 3.80 12.92 -18.07
C GLY A 111 4.97 13.57 -18.82
N ASP A 112 4.96 14.90 -18.98
CA ASP A 112 5.98 15.65 -19.71
C ASP A 112 7.26 15.85 -18.89
N TRP A 113 8.06 14.79 -18.76
CA TRP A 113 9.34 14.81 -18.06
C TRP A 113 10.35 15.81 -18.64
N SER A 114 10.30 16.08 -19.95
CA SER A 114 11.16 17.07 -20.61
C SER A 114 10.89 18.49 -20.08
N ARG A 115 9.62 18.85 -19.90
CA ARG A 115 9.20 20.15 -19.38
C ARG A 115 9.53 20.29 -17.90
N ALA A 116 9.30 19.24 -17.11
CA ALA A 116 9.65 19.22 -15.69
C ALA A 116 11.14 19.45 -15.46
N LEU A 117 12.00 18.83 -16.29
CA LEU A 117 13.46 19.00 -16.20
C LEU A 117 13.95 20.35 -16.73
N SER A 118 13.15 21.05 -17.54
CA SER A 118 13.46 22.41 -18.02
C SER A 118 13.15 23.53 -17.01
N GLY A 119 12.60 23.20 -15.83
CA GLY A 119 12.37 24.14 -14.73
C GLY A 119 10.90 24.46 -14.43
N ASP A 120 9.97 24.00 -15.25
CA ASP A 120 8.53 24.26 -15.14
C ASP A 120 7.81 23.03 -14.53
N TRP A 121 8.12 22.74 -13.26
CA TRP A 121 7.58 21.56 -12.58
C TRP A 121 6.16 21.80 -12.06
N VAL A 122 5.16 21.44 -12.87
CA VAL A 122 3.77 21.35 -12.43
C VAL A 122 3.44 19.88 -12.14
N LEU A 123 3.04 19.59 -10.91
CA LEU A 123 2.66 18.24 -10.49
C LEU A 123 1.33 17.83 -11.14
N ASP A 124 1.22 16.59 -11.58
CA ASP A 124 -0.06 16.06 -12.06
C ASP A 124 -1.00 15.73 -10.90
N ASN A 125 -2.31 15.75 -11.17
CA ASN A 125 -3.32 15.36 -10.20
C ASN A 125 -3.25 13.86 -9.84
N SER A 126 -2.62 13.02 -10.69
CA SER A 126 -2.33 11.61 -10.37
C SER A 126 -1.13 11.41 -9.44
N SER A 127 -0.28 12.43 -9.24
CA SER A 127 0.87 12.32 -8.34
C SER A 127 0.40 12.00 -6.91
N ILE A 128 1.17 11.18 -6.18
CA ILE A 128 0.81 10.80 -4.80
C ILE A 128 0.56 12.05 -3.94
N ILE A 129 1.34 13.12 -4.10
CA ILE A 129 1.18 14.37 -3.36
C ILE A 129 -0.20 15.02 -3.61
N ARG A 130 -0.60 15.15 -4.87
CA ARG A 130 -1.90 15.76 -5.23
C ARG A 130 -3.08 14.84 -4.94
N GLN A 131 -2.88 13.54 -5.05
CA GLN A 131 -3.86 12.54 -4.63
C GLN A 131 -4.16 12.66 -3.13
N VAL A 132 -3.16 12.66 -2.25
CA VAL A 132 -3.34 12.79 -0.79
C VAL A 132 -4.15 14.03 -0.42
N THR A 133 -3.89 15.16 -1.08
CA THR A 133 -4.55 16.44 -0.79
C THR A 133 -5.93 16.58 -1.44
N ASN A 134 -6.36 15.60 -2.25
CA ASN A 134 -7.56 15.68 -3.09
C ASN A 134 -7.57 16.92 -3.99
N PHE A 135 -6.39 17.34 -4.47
CA PHE A 135 -6.22 18.61 -5.15
C PHE A 135 -7.10 18.72 -6.40
N GLY A 136 -7.14 17.66 -7.23
CA GLY A 136 -7.98 17.63 -8.45
C GLY A 136 -9.47 17.81 -8.15
N LEU A 137 -10.01 17.08 -7.18
CA LEU A 137 -11.42 17.21 -6.78
C LEU A 137 -11.72 18.60 -6.19
N ARG A 138 -10.81 19.18 -5.42
CA ARG A 138 -10.97 20.54 -4.88
C ARG A 138 -10.95 21.59 -5.98
N GLN A 139 -10.13 21.40 -7.01
CA GLN A 139 -10.08 22.28 -8.18
C GLN A 139 -11.38 22.21 -8.98
N GLU A 140 -11.93 21.01 -9.21
CA GLU A 140 -13.22 20.82 -9.87
C GLU A 140 -14.38 21.48 -9.09
N ILE A 141 -14.39 21.35 -7.76
CA ILE A 141 -15.37 22.00 -6.88
C ILE A 141 -15.28 23.53 -6.96
N ALA A 142 -14.05 24.07 -7.04
CA ALA A 142 -13.82 25.51 -7.14
C ALA A 142 -14.21 26.06 -8.52
N ALA A 143 -14.06 25.26 -9.58
CA ALA A 143 -14.42 25.63 -10.95
C ALA A 143 -15.92 25.45 -11.26
N ALA A 144 -16.63 24.62 -10.49
CA ALA A 144 -18.06 24.37 -10.70
C ALA A 144 -18.91 25.60 -10.34
N THR A 145 -19.63 26.13 -11.33
CA THR A 145 -20.57 27.25 -11.17
C THR A 145 -21.99 26.80 -10.82
N ASP A 146 -22.35 25.55 -11.16
CA ASP A 146 -23.65 24.95 -10.83
C ASP A 146 -23.66 24.35 -9.42
N LEU A 147 -24.64 24.79 -8.61
CA LEU A 147 -24.86 24.33 -7.24
C LEU A 147 -25.12 22.82 -7.13
N THR A 148 -25.77 22.22 -8.13
CA THR A 148 -26.10 20.79 -8.14
C THR A 148 -24.86 19.92 -8.39
N VAL A 149 -24.02 20.34 -9.34
CA VAL A 149 -22.74 19.70 -9.67
C VAL A 149 -21.77 19.85 -8.49
N LYS A 150 -21.71 21.04 -7.89
CA LYS A 150 -20.88 21.31 -6.72
C LYS A 150 -21.25 20.40 -5.54
N ALA A 151 -22.55 20.25 -5.23
CA ALA A 151 -23.01 19.36 -4.17
C ALA A 151 -22.69 17.87 -4.45
N ALA A 152 -22.73 17.44 -5.71
CA ALA A 152 -22.34 16.09 -6.10
C ALA A 152 -20.82 15.85 -5.93
N LEU A 153 -19.99 16.82 -6.28
CA LEU A 153 -18.54 16.76 -6.11
C LEU A 153 -18.13 16.82 -4.63
N GLU A 154 -18.80 17.62 -3.81
CA GLU A 154 -18.59 17.64 -2.35
C GLU A 154 -18.93 16.29 -1.70
N LYS A 155 -20.02 15.65 -2.14
CA LYS A 155 -20.33 14.27 -1.73
C LYS A 155 -19.23 13.30 -2.15
N LYS A 156 -18.75 13.38 -3.39
CA LYS A 156 -17.64 12.55 -3.89
C LYS A 156 -16.39 12.73 -3.02
N LEU A 157 -16.02 13.97 -2.70
CA LEU A 157 -14.90 14.29 -1.83
C LEU A 157 -15.04 13.67 -0.43
N LEU A 158 -16.25 13.69 0.13
CA LEU A 158 -16.54 13.08 1.43
C LEU A 158 -16.32 11.56 1.39
N TYR A 159 -16.85 10.86 0.38
CA TYR A 159 -16.69 9.41 0.25
C TYR A 159 -15.24 9.00 0.00
N VAL A 160 -14.51 9.74 -0.84
CA VAL A 160 -13.07 9.53 -1.11
C VAL A 160 -12.23 9.76 0.15
N THR A 161 -12.53 10.81 0.92
CA THR A 161 -11.81 11.06 2.17
C THR A 161 -12.15 9.99 3.21
N GLY A 162 -13.43 9.57 3.28
CA GLY A 162 -13.90 8.52 4.16
C GLY A 162 -13.27 7.15 3.87
N SER A 163 -13.10 6.79 2.59
CA SER A 163 -12.45 5.53 2.21
C SER A 163 -10.99 5.51 2.65
N ARG A 164 -10.25 6.62 2.52
CA ARG A 164 -8.87 6.73 3.02
C ARG A 164 -8.78 6.61 4.53
N LEU A 165 -9.67 7.27 5.26
CA LEU A 165 -9.73 7.14 6.72
C LEU A 165 -10.05 5.71 7.15
N LEU A 166 -10.93 5.02 6.42
CA LEU A 166 -11.21 3.61 6.65
C LEU A 166 -9.97 2.73 6.41
N LEU A 167 -9.23 2.94 5.31
CA LEU A 167 -7.99 2.22 5.03
C LEU A 167 -6.92 2.45 6.12
N LEU A 168 -6.75 3.69 6.57
CA LEU A 168 -5.86 4.01 7.69
C LEU A 168 -6.30 3.34 8.99
N ALA A 169 -7.60 3.36 9.29
CA ALA A 169 -8.16 2.71 10.47
C ALA A 169 -7.92 1.19 10.44
N VAL A 170 -8.09 0.55 9.28
CA VAL A 170 -7.77 -0.87 9.08
C VAL A 170 -6.29 -1.14 9.30
N PHE A 171 -5.41 -0.30 8.73
CA PHE A 171 -3.96 -0.43 8.93
C PHE A 171 -3.58 -0.35 10.42
N PHE A 172 -4.06 0.67 11.14
CA PHE A 172 -3.79 0.79 12.57
C PHE A 172 -4.39 -0.34 13.39
N ALA A 173 -5.57 -0.84 13.03
CA ALA A 173 -6.17 -2.01 13.66
C ALA A 173 -5.30 -3.25 13.49
N ILE A 174 -4.74 -3.49 12.29
CA ILE A 174 -3.81 -4.60 12.04
C ILE A 174 -2.52 -4.41 12.84
N CYS A 175 -1.91 -3.21 12.84
CA CYS A 175 -0.72 -2.92 13.63
C CYS A 175 -0.96 -3.18 15.13
N TYR A 176 -2.12 -2.78 15.65
CA TYR A 176 -2.52 -3.03 17.03
C TYR A 176 -2.68 -4.53 17.31
N LEU A 177 -3.31 -5.29 16.42
CA LEU A 177 -3.45 -6.75 16.55
C LEU A 177 -2.08 -7.45 16.57
N VAL A 178 -1.15 -7.03 15.72
CA VAL A 178 0.23 -7.55 15.70
C VAL A 178 0.95 -7.22 17.01
N PHE A 179 0.78 -6.02 17.53
CA PHE A 179 1.35 -5.61 18.82
C PHE A 179 0.80 -6.44 19.99
N VAL A 180 -0.51 -6.68 20.02
CA VAL A 180 -1.16 -7.53 21.03
C VAL A 180 -0.65 -8.97 20.92
N ALA A 181 -0.57 -9.52 19.71
CA ALA A 181 -0.02 -10.86 19.46
C ALA A 181 1.44 -10.97 19.96
N HIS A 182 2.27 -9.97 19.66
CA HIS A 182 3.65 -9.91 20.15
C HIS A 182 3.75 -9.88 21.69
N ARG A 183 2.94 -9.04 22.35
CA ARG A 183 2.88 -8.99 23.82
C ARG A 183 2.44 -10.33 24.42
N ARG A 184 1.48 -11.01 23.81
CA ARG A 184 1.02 -12.34 24.24
C ARG A 184 2.13 -13.38 24.11
N ARG A 185 2.86 -13.40 22.99
CA ARG A 185 4.01 -14.30 22.79
C ARG A 185 5.09 -14.11 23.85
N LYS A 186 5.45 -12.86 24.16
CA LYS A 186 6.44 -12.57 25.23
C LYS A 186 5.99 -13.10 26.59
N LYS A 187 4.72 -12.91 26.97
CA LYS A 187 4.18 -13.45 28.23
C LYS A 187 4.22 -14.99 28.27
N LEU A 188 3.88 -15.65 27.16
CA LEU A 188 3.94 -17.11 27.07
C LEU A 188 5.39 -17.64 27.12
N ALA A 189 6.34 -16.90 26.55
CA ALA A 189 7.77 -17.24 26.62
C ALA A 189 8.35 -17.12 28.04
N THR A 190 7.82 -16.21 28.87
CA THR A 190 8.24 -16.06 30.28
C THR A 190 7.57 -17.02 31.25
N VAL A 191 6.54 -17.76 30.85
CA VAL A 191 5.74 -18.65 31.71
C VAL A 191 6.13 -20.14 31.55
N LYS A 192 7.02 -20.49 30.60
CA LYS A 192 7.60 -21.84 30.51
C LYS A 192 8.77 -21.99 31.49
N PRO A 193 8.69 -22.85 32.52
CA PRO A 193 9.87 -23.46 33.13
C PRO A 193 10.56 -24.43 32.15
#